data_AF-A0A964UI21-F1
#
_entry.id   AF-A0A964UI21-F1
#
_cell.length_a   1.000
_cell.length_b   1.000
_cell.length_c   1.000
_cell.angle_alpha   90.00
_cell.angle_beta   90.00
_cell.angle_gamma   90.00
#
_symmetry.space_group_name_H-M   'P 1'
#
loop_
_entity.id
_entity.type
_entity.pdbx_description
1 polymer ?
#
loop_
_entity_poly.entity_id
_entity_poly.type
_entity_poly.pdbx_seq_one_letter_code
_entity_poly.pdbx_strand_id
1 'polypeptide(L)'
;MNRRTILSSFALVVALGAVYVGATGAFFTDTYASEDNVFATEGVEIVMSSIGHTYLGTPGVGESADPTGFSYDDVEGNFDFTDIKPQDWGTLDFDIDNQENEAYVCAYIAGTAPSDAEDVAFYNNIQFYNGDTQLTFNDWVDLGVLTSGETTGLEVDYCFGNPTVGPNGIVNCAYDSSIDYNAAQDGDFSADFYLFAIQTRNNSGFTCDALEFDPNVAPEDAITLDETAFELTVGAEVVAYETPAETGATCDLTVDESLTSPVDPFFGNITDAEAAAEVGETICVDTGNYEEDVTVDVEDVTILGINDPKGGDAAVVDGRMDIEADGVTVSGLAFTNPDAGYGIVIDGVDNTVISFNTFTNIGTAYSGASAQAIYYDGNPGAASGLVISDNTIDGVGSEALDPDSGGGSSAKGIFIGDSTSPDPLTDVLIENNVISDIDSSNAPSDTNGKGAYGILINYGVASTGSAVSPIVRFNTISGLIGSWAHVVGLETDTPGAMVSFNDLSNATGENFDSEGVFFEGNPNSDVDVVFNNLAPGIVFGVAIHPSNSAISVNAENNWWGDIDPSDDVAVNGTGSTIDFTPSESSAYPTN
;
A
#
# COMPACT_ATOMS: atom_id res chain seq x y z
N MET A 1 53.27 31.83 9.17
CA MET A 1 54.49 31.00 9.18
C MET A 1 54.40 30.02 10.35
N ASN A 2 54.41 28.72 10.03
CA ASN A 2 54.63 27.53 10.91
C ASN A 2 53.65 27.22 12.06
N ARG A 3 53.37 25.98 12.45
CA ARG A 3 53.30 24.61 11.86
C ARG A 3 53.00 23.68 13.06
N ARG A 4 51.98 22.82 12.91
CA ARG A 4 51.82 21.44 13.45
C ARG A 4 51.67 21.14 14.97
N THR A 5 50.44 20.75 15.33
CA THR A 5 49.91 19.41 15.73
C THR A 5 50.57 18.49 16.80
N ILE A 6 49.65 17.84 17.55
CA ILE A 6 49.52 16.49 18.19
C ILE A 6 50.01 16.20 19.64
N LEU A 7 49.13 15.44 20.34
CA LEU A 7 49.30 14.39 21.39
C LEU A 7 49.11 14.84 22.86
N SER A 8 47.99 14.48 23.53
CA SER A 8 47.54 13.18 24.09
C SER A 8 48.02 12.93 25.53
N SER A 9 47.11 12.69 26.47
CA SER A 9 47.36 12.09 27.81
C SER A 9 46.04 11.51 28.34
N PHE A 10 45.80 10.19 28.41
CA PHE A 10 46.27 9.20 29.39
C PHE A 10 45.88 9.48 30.86
N ALA A 11 44.87 8.77 31.36
CA ALA A 11 44.72 8.22 32.73
C ALA A 11 43.32 7.58 32.84
N LEU A 12 43.15 6.26 33.04
CA LEU A 12 43.25 5.56 34.34
C LEU A 12 43.14 4.03 34.09
N VAL A 13 44.23 3.23 34.09
CA VAL A 13 44.70 2.30 35.16
C VAL A 13 43.60 1.34 35.67
N VAL A 14 43.48 0.06 35.25
CA VAL A 14 44.32 -1.16 35.41
C VAL A 14 44.47 -1.69 36.85
N ALA A 15 43.88 -2.85 37.13
CA ALA A 15 44.46 -4.06 37.79
C ALA A 15 43.33 -5.04 38.14
N LEU A 16 43.37 -6.39 38.10
CA LEU A 16 44.25 -7.52 37.74
C LEU A 16 43.36 -8.76 38.11
N GLY A 17 43.29 -9.94 37.48
CA GLY A 17 43.97 -10.58 36.36
C GLY A 17 43.55 -12.07 36.21
N ALA A 18 43.98 -12.70 35.09
CA ALA A 18 44.28 -14.13 34.84
C ALA A 18 43.22 -15.23 35.19
N VAL A 19 42.87 -16.25 34.38
CA VAL A 19 43.47 -16.93 33.21
C VAL A 19 42.46 -18.00 32.68
N TYR A 20 42.44 -18.23 31.34
CA TYR A 20 41.94 -19.40 30.54
C TYR A 20 40.43 -19.79 30.61
N VAL A 21 39.71 -20.21 29.56
CA VAL A 21 39.88 -20.42 28.10
C VAL A 21 38.48 -20.64 27.51
N GLY A 22 38.24 -20.24 26.26
CA GLY A 22 37.10 -20.71 25.45
C GLY A 22 36.17 -19.62 24.94
N ALA A 23 36.63 -18.82 23.98
CA ALA A 23 35.76 -18.12 23.04
C ALA A 23 36.41 -18.28 21.67
N THR A 24 35.95 -19.27 20.91
CA THR A 24 36.11 -19.26 19.45
C THR A 24 35.14 -18.22 18.94
N GLY A 25 35.68 -17.11 18.42
CA GLY A 25 34.88 -16.15 17.67
C GLY A 25 34.42 -16.83 16.38
N ALA A 26 33.11 -16.85 16.16
CA ALA A 26 32.56 -16.91 14.83
C ALA A 26 32.67 -15.51 14.21
N PHE A 27 33.10 -15.47 12.95
CA PHE A 27 33.04 -14.27 12.13
C PHE A 27 31.57 -14.02 11.82
N PHE A 28 30.99 -12.96 12.39
CA PHE A 28 29.78 -12.36 11.85
C PHE A 28 30.22 -11.42 10.73
N THR A 29 29.78 -11.66 9.51
CA THR A 29 29.75 -10.65 8.45
C THR A 29 28.36 -10.06 8.46
N ASP A 30 28.27 -8.86 9.02
CA ASP A 30 27.17 -7.92 8.82
C ASP A 30 27.80 -6.67 8.17
N THR A 31 27.03 -5.96 7.32
CA THR A 31 27.25 -4.64 6.67
C THR A 31 27.39 -4.60 5.13
N TYR A 32 26.24 -4.33 4.49
CA TYR A 32 25.89 -3.38 3.38
C TYR A 32 26.84 -3.07 2.20
N ALA A 33 26.33 -3.19 0.95
CA ALA A 33 26.16 -2.08 -0.01
C ALA A 33 25.55 -2.53 -1.37
N SER A 34 24.27 -2.26 -1.61
CA SER A 34 23.79 -1.78 -2.91
C SER A 34 23.34 -0.34 -2.69
N GLU A 35 23.92 0.61 -3.41
CA GLU A 35 23.68 2.05 -3.20
C GLU A 35 22.35 2.55 -3.79
N ASP A 36 21.52 1.68 -4.38
CA ASP A 36 20.22 2.09 -4.93
C ASP A 36 19.12 1.08 -4.51
N ASN A 37 18.21 1.56 -3.65
CA ASN A 37 16.93 0.96 -3.22
C ASN A 37 16.92 -0.51 -2.74
N VAL A 38 17.35 -0.74 -1.50
CA VAL A 38 16.83 -1.85 -0.67
C VAL A 38 16.68 -1.34 0.76
N PHE A 39 15.45 -1.03 1.17
CA PHE A 39 15.13 -0.87 2.60
C PHE A 39 15.20 -2.24 3.24
N ALA A 40 16.38 -2.63 3.70
CA ALA A 40 16.57 -3.76 4.59
C ALA A 40 15.68 -3.50 5.82
N THR A 41 14.66 -4.34 6.03
CA THR A 41 14.01 -4.40 7.33
C THR A 41 15.05 -4.93 8.30
N GLU A 42 15.56 -4.08 9.21
CA GLU A 42 16.44 -4.50 10.31
C GLU A 42 15.69 -5.37 11.35
N GLY A 43 14.61 -6.06 10.97
CA GLY A 43 13.61 -6.61 11.88
C GLY A 43 13.07 -8.00 11.57
N VAL A 44 13.34 -8.65 10.43
CA VAL A 44 12.86 -10.03 10.22
C VAL A 44 13.88 -11.02 10.76
N GLU A 45 13.53 -11.72 11.85
CA GLU A 45 14.35 -12.75 12.50
C GLU A 45 13.75 -14.14 12.26
N ILE A 46 14.58 -15.15 12.05
CA ILE A 46 14.16 -16.56 11.98
C ILE A 46 14.68 -17.27 13.20
N VAL A 47 13.79 -18.00 13.87
CA VAL A 47 14.14 -18.92 14.94
C VAL A 47 13.54 -20.28 14.62
N MET A 48 14.37 -21.30 14.38
CA MET A 48 13.85 -22.66 14.26
C MET A 48 13.24 -23.09 15.60
N SER A 49 11.95 -23.43 15.60
CA SER A 49 11.16 -23.55 16.83
C SER A 49 10.96 -25.01 17.26
N SER A 50 10.75 -25.92 16.32
CA SER A 50 10.74 -27.36 16.59
C SER A 50 11.04 -28.23 15.37
N ILE A 51 11.35 -29.50 15.62
CA ILE A 51 11.47 -30.54 14.59
C ILE A 51 10.69 -31.76 15.05
N GLY A 52 9.78 -32.23 14.20
CA GLY A 52 9.05 -33.49 14.35
C GLY A 52 9.60 -34.55 13.42
N HIS A 53 9.93 -35.74 13.91
CA HIS A 53 10.39 -36.85 13.06
C HIS A 53 9.58 -38.13 13.29
N THR A 54 9.20 -38.78 12.20
CA THR A 54 8.57 -40.09 12.17
C THR A 54 9.47 -41.09 11.46
N TYR A 55 10.09 -41.98 12.25
CA TYR A 55 10.93 -43.07 11.77
C TYR A 55 10.08 -44.27 11.33
N LEU A 56 10.26 -44.75 10.10
CA LEU A 56 9.60 -45.93 9.52
C LEU A 56 8.07 -45.96 9.74
N GLY A 57 7.40 -44.79 9.66
CA GLY A 57 5.94 -44.68 9.80
C GLY A 57 5.39 -44.92 11.22
N THR A 58 6.21 -44.80 12.27
CA THR A 58 5.75 -44.88 13.67
C THR A 58 5.84 -43.51 14.37
N PRO A 59 4.73 -42.81 14.63
CA PRO A 59 4.75 -41.49 15.28
C PRO A 59 5.27 -41.59 16.73
N GLY A 60 6.22 -40.73 17.11
CA GLY A 60 6.55 -40.42 18.51
C GLY A 60 7.61 -41.31 19.18
N VAL A 61 8.88 -41.06 18.87
CA VAL A 61 9.98 -41.30 19.85
C VAL A 61 10.58 -39.98 20.28
N GLY A 62 9.86 -39.27 21.16
CA GLY A 62 10.50 -38.39 22.14
C GLY A 62 11.19 -39.25 23.20
N GLU A 63 12.42 -39.69 22.94
CA GLU A 63 13.34 -40.27 23.94
C GLU A 63 14.69 -39.53 23.83
N SER A 64 15.28 -39.16 24.97
CA SER A 64 16.52 -38.36 25.04
C SER A 64 17.80 -39.14 24.70
N ALA A 65 17.75 -40.04 23.72
CA ALA A 65 18.90 -40.78 23.21
C ALA A 65 18.66 -41.14 21.74
N ASP A 66 18.91 -40.16 20.89
CA ASP A 66 19.07 -40.21 19.43
C ASP A 66 19.59 -41.56 18.90
N PRO A 67 18.77 -42.34 18.17
CA PRO A 67 19.22 -43.39 17.28
C PRO A 67 19.16 -42.98 15.79
N THR A 68 18.93 -41.70 15.49
CA THR A 68 18.55 -41.17 14.16
C THR A 68 19.60 -40.27 13.53
N GLY A 69 20.71 -40.00 14.22
CA GLY A 69 21.79 -39.25 13.62
C GLY A 69 21.35 -37.83 13.23
N PHE A 70 20.45 -37.24 13.98
CA PHE A 70 20.00 -35.88 13.74
C PHE A 70 20.83 -34.91 14.58
N SER A 71 21.38 -33.88 13.95
CA SER A 71 22.11 -32.82 14.63
C SER A 71 21.53 -31.47 14.22
N TYR A 72 21.22 -30.63 15.20
CA TYR A 72 20.87 -29.22 14.98
C TYR A 72 21.88 -28.36 15.70
N ASP A 73 22.46 -27.39 14.98
CA ASP A 73 23.31 -26.36 15.56
C ASP A 73 22.50 -25.06 15.67
N ASP A 74 22.14 -24.70 16.91
CA ASP A 74 21.37 -23.49 17.21
C ASP A 74 22.16 -22.19 17.00
N VAL A 75 23.48 -22.27 16.81
CA VAL A 75 24.35 -21.13 16.55
C VAL A 75 24.52 -20.87 15.05
N GLU A 76 24.51 -21.92 14.23
CA GLU A 76 24.71 -21.81 12.78
C GLU A 76 23.40 -21.92 11.98
N GLY A 77 22.27 -22.29 12.61
CA GLY A 77 20.98 -22.42 11.94
C GLY A 77 20.88 -23.62 10.99
N ASN A 78 21.85 -24.53 11.06
CA ASN A 78 21.97 -25.68 10.17
C ASN A 78 21.39 -26.95 10.82
N PHE A 79 20.75 -27.80 10.01
CA PHE A 79 20.30 -29.12 10.41
C PHE A 79 20.93 -30.21 9.51
N ASP A 80 21.30 -31.34 10.11
CA ASP A 80 21.88 -32.47 9.40
C ASP A 80 21.05 -33.74 9.60
N PHE A 81 20.83 -34.46 8.50
CA PHE A 81 20.32 -35.82 8.51
C PHE A 81 21.47 -36.80 8.33
N THR A 82 21.89 -37.50 9.40
CA THR A 82 22.98 -38.49 9.28
C THR A 82 22.51 -39.95 9.23
N ASP A 83 21.19 -40.22 9.35
CA ASP A 83 20.65 -41.59 9.20
C ASP A 83 19.17 -41.67 8.70
N ILE A 84 18.82 -41.00 7.59
CA ILE A 84 17.47 -41.14 7.01
C ILE A 84 17.29 -42.52 6.34
N LYS A 85 16.19 -43.20 6.69
CA LYS A 85 15.80 -44.51 6.14
C LYS A 85 14.58 -44.42 5.22
N PRO A 86 14.41 -45.39 4.30
CA PRO A 86 13.25 -45.42 3.43
C PRO A 86 11.95 -45.36 4.24
N GLN A 87 10.99 -44.53 3.79
CA GLN A 87 9.71 -44.24 4.47
C GLN A 87 9.79 -43.31 5.68
N ASP A 88 10.96 -42.77 6.00
CA ASP A 88 11.06 -41.71 6.99
C ASP A 88 10.44 -40.43 6.47
N TRP A 89 9.74 -39.74 7.36
CA TRP A 89 9.14 -38.44 7.10
C TRP A 89 9.03 -37.64 8.39
N GLY A 90 8.87 -36.33 8.29
CA GLY A 90 8.78 -35.46 9.45
C GLY A 90 8.46 -34.03 9.07
N THR A 91 8.36 -33.16 10.08
CA THR A 91 8.14 -31.72 10.00
C THR A 91 9.36 -30.98 10.51
N LEU A 92 9.70 -29.88 9.86
CA LEU A 92 10.63 -28.85 10.31
C LEU A 92 9.81 -27.58 10.56
N ASP A 93 9.82 -27.06 11.77
CA ASP A 93 9.05 -25.86 12.15
C ASP A 93 10.00 -24.68 12.35
N PHE A 94 9.77 -23.61 11.60
CA PHE A 94 10.50 -22.36 11.72
C PHE A 94 9.55 -21.25 12.17
N ASP A 95 9.93 -20.47 13.17
CA ASP A 95 9.26 -19.24 13.53
C ASP A 95 9.96 -18.08 12.80
N ILE A 96 9.20 -17.26 12.08
CA ILE A 96 9.69 -16.06 11.41
C ILE A 96 9.02 -14.87 12.10
N ASP A 97 9.80 -14.07 12.80
CA ASP A 97 9.36 -12.92 13.58
C ASP A 97 9.67 -11.63 12.82
N ASN A 98 8.65 -10.87 12.46
CA ASN A 98 8.81 -9.55 11.87
C ASN A 98 8.73 -8.47 12.95
N GLN A 99 9.86 -7.91 13.36
CA GLN A 99 9.95 -7.00 14.51
C GLN A 99 9.55 -5.54 14.21
N GLU A 100 9.47 -5.14 12.94
CA GLU A 100 9.40 -3.70 12.59
C GLU A 100 8.23 -3.30 11.70
N ASN A 101 8.25 -3.63 10.41
CA ASN A 101 7.36 -3.07 9.41
C ASN A 101 6.74 -4.19 8.61
N GLU A 102 5.49 -4.03 8.20
CA GLU A 102 4.84 -4.99 7.31
C GLU A 102 5.70 -5.27 6.06
N ALA A 103 5.95 -6.55 5.77
CA ALA A 103 6.88 -6.96 4.74
C ALA A 103 6.37 -8.18 3.96
N TYR A 104 6.63 -8.20 2.65
CA TYR A 104 6.61 -9.43 1.87
C TYR A 104 7.82 -10.28 2.27
N VAL A 105 7.60 -11.56 2.51
CA VAL A 105 8.66 -12.48 2.91
C VAL A 105 8.74 -13.65 1.94
N CYS A 106 9.95 -13.90 1.46
CA CYS A 106 10.27 -14.99 0.53
C CYS A 106 11.31 -15.91 1.16
N ALA A 107 11.14 -17.21 0.95
CA ALA A 107 12.12 -18.22 1.33
C ALA A 107 12.75 -18.88 0.11
N TYR A 108 14.02 -19.23 0.22
CA TYR A 108 14.75 -19.97 -0.81
C TYR A 108 15.58 -21.07 -0.18
N ILE A 109 15.41 -22.29 -0.69
CA ILE A 109 16.19 -23.45 -0.25
C ILE A 109 17.28 -23.68 -1.28
N ALA A 110 18.49 -23.21 -0.98
CA ALA A 110 19.64 -23.46 -1.84
C ALA A 110 20.19 -24.86 -1.58
N GLY A 111 20.21 -25.66 -2.64
CA GLY A 111 20.79 -26.99 -2.60
C GLY A 111 21.70 -27.18 -3.80
N THR A 112 22.98 -27.44 -3.56
CA THR A 112 23.85 -27.93 -4.63
C THR A 112 23.61 -29.42 -4.80
N ALA A 113 23.19 -29.84 -5.99
CA ALA A 113 23.10 -31.25 -6.31
C ALA A 113 24.46 -31.93 -6.04
N PRO A 114 24.51 -32.95 -5.17
CA PRO A 114 25.77 -33.57 -4.80
C PRO A 114 26.37 -34.33 -6.00
N SER A 115 27.66 -34.67 -5.90
CA SER A 115 28.37 -35.34 -7.01
C SER A 115 28.59 -36.84 -6.81
N ASP A 116 28.53 -37.30 -5.56
CA ASP A 116 28.67 -38.72 -5.23
C ASP A 116 27.35 -39.44 -5.48
N ALA A 117 27.45 -40.67 -6.01
CA ALA A 117 26.29 -41.40 -6.52
C ALA A 117 25.25 -41.73 -5.44
N GLU A 118 25.70 -41.83 -4.19
CA GLU A 118 24.86 -42.15 -3.05
C GLU A 118 24.04 -40.94 -2.61
N ASP A 119 24.70 -39.79 -2.47
CA ASP A 119 24.08 -38.49 -2.19
C ASP A 119 23.13 -38.05 -3.32
N VAL A 120 23.50 -38.29 -4.59
CA VAL A 120 22.61 -38.01 -5.74
C VAL A 120 21.34 -38.86 -5.67
N ALA A 121 21.48 -40.11 -5.26
CA ALA A 121 20.32 -40.97 -5.07
C ALA A 121 19.48 -40.50 -3.87
N PHE A 122 20.07 -39.93 -2.82
CA PHE A 122 19.33 -39.36 -1.71
C PHE A 122 18.60 -38.05 -2.11
N TYR A 123 19.35 -37.09 -2.64
CA TYR A 123 18.87 -35.76 -3.09
C TYR A 123 17.68 -35.85 -4.07
N ASN A 124 17.72 -36.77 -5.03
CA ASN A 124 16.63 -36.91 -6.01
C ASN A 124 15.35 -37.56 -5.46
N ASN A 125 15.38 -38.09 -4.24
CA ASN A 125 14.31 -38.95 -3.71
C ASN A 125 13.76 -38.47 -2.36
N ILE A 126 14.42 -37.49 -1.72
CA ILE A 126 13.81 -36.72 -0.63
C ILE A 126 12.94 -35.62 -1.23
N GLN A 127 11.74 -35.44 -0.66
CA GLN A 127 10.77 -34.46 -1.12
C GLN A 127 10.35 -33.58 0.05
N PHE A 128 10.17 -32.28 -0.20
CA PHE A 128 9.76 -31.29 0.80
C PHE A 128 8.40 -30.69 0.44
N TYR A 129 7.60 -30.34 1.44
CA TYR A 129 6.28 -29.75 1.25
C TYR A 129 5.99 -28.66 2.29
N ASN A 130 5.29 -27.60 1.89
CA ASN A 130 4.58 -26.69 2.79
C ASN A 130 3.09 -26.80 2.45
N GLY A 131 2.28 -27.28 3.40
CA GLY A 131 0.87 -27.59 3.12
C GLY A 131 0.75 -28.62 1.99
N ASP A 132 -0.02 -28.31 0.95
CA ASP A 132 -0.14 -29.18 -0.23
C ASP A 132 0.84 -28.83 -1.37
N THR A 133 1.72 -27.86 -1.16
CA THR A 133 2.68 -27.36 -2.15
C THR A 133 4.04 -28.04 -2.00
N GLN A 134 4.53 -28.66 -3.07
CA GLN A 134 5.86 -29.26 -3.10
C GLN A 134 6.92 -28.16 -3.17
N LEU A 135 7.88 -28.19 -2.25
CA LEU A 135 9.05 -27.33 -2.29
C LEU A 135 10.15 -27.98 -3.13
N THR A 136 10.70 -27.22 -4.06
CA THR A 136 11.78 -27.62 -4.94
C THR A 136 13.04 -26.85 -4.57
N PHE A 137 14.18 -27.55 -4.56
CA PHE A 137 15.46 -26.89 -4.36
C PHE A 137 15.71 -25.88 -5.48
N ASN A 138 16.28 -24.75 -5.09
CA ASN A 138 16.60 -23.64 -5.96
C ASN A 138 15.39 -22.91 -6.56
N ASP A 139 14.25 -22.96 -5.87
CA ASP A 139 13.06 -22.15 -6.18
C ASP A 139 12.68 -21.29 -4.97
N TRP A 140 12.11 -20.13 -5.25
CA TRP A 140 11.54 -19.23 -4.24
C TRP A 140 10.16 -19.71 -3.79
N VAL A 141 9.87 -19.49 -2.52
CA VAL A 141 8.61 -19.80 -1.87
C VAL A 141 8.07 -18.52 -1.27
N ASP A 142 6.85 -18.16 -1.67
CA ASP A 142 6.13 -17.03 -1.10
C ASP A 142 5.56 -17.40 0.27
N LEU A 143 5.99 -16.69 1.30
CA LEU A 143 5.48 -16.83 2.67
C LEU A 143 4.39 -15.82 3.00
N GLY A 144 4.05 -14.95 2.05
CA GLY A 144 3.04 -13.92 2.16
C GLY A 144 3.53 -12.64 2.83
N VAL A 145 2.57 -11.85 3.29
CA VAL A 145 2.80 -10.60 4.01
C VAL A 145 2.81 -10.89 5.51
N LEU A 146 3.86 -10.45 6.21
CA LEU A 146 3.93 -10.47 7.67
C LEU A 146 3.73 -9.06 8.21
N THR A 147 2.77 -8.88 9.11
CA THR A 147 2.54 -7.59 9.77
C THR A 147 3.62 -7.29 10.81
N SER A 148 3.73 -6.02 11.22
CA SER A 148 4.66 -5.60 12.27
C SER A 148 4.38 -6.31 13.60
N GLY A 149 5.42 -6.90 14.20
CA GLY A 149 5.36 -7.65 15.45
C GLY A 149 4.69 -9.01 15.34
N GLU A 150 4.44 -9.50 14.12
CA GLU A 150 3.85 -10.80 13.86
C GLU A 150 4.92 -11.88 13.73
N THR A 151 4.64 -13.03 14.34
CA THR A 151 5.41 -14.25 14.14
C THR A 151 4.58 -15.22 13.32
N THR A 152 5.08 -15.65 12.16
CA THR A 152 4.48 -16.75 11.39
C THR A 152 5.28 -18.04 11.57
N GLY A 153 4.59 -19.17 11.49
CA GLY A 153 5.22 -20.48 11.44
C GLY A 153 5.35 -20.94 9.99
N LEU A 154 6.57 -21.28 9.58
CA LEU A 154 6.82 -22.04 8.36
C LEU A 154 7.01 -23.51 8.74
N GLU A 155 6.03 -24.34 8.40
CA GLU A 155 6.10 -25.80 8.54
C GLU A 155 6.55 -26.41 7.21
N VAL A 156 7.70 -27.11 7.23
CA VAL A 156 8.23 -27.85 6.08
C VAL A 156 8.22 -29.34 6.40
N ASP A 157 7.34 -30.06 5.72
CA ASP A 157 7.35 -31.51 5.72
C ASP A 157 8.44 -32.07 4.82
N TYR A 158 8.98 -33.23 5.18
CA TYR A 158 9.85 -34.01 4.30
C TYR A 158 9.44 -35.48 4.24
N CYS A 159 9.67 -36.13 3.11
CA CYS A 159 9.45 -37.56 2.91
C CYS A 159 10.54 -38.18 2.05
N PHE A 160 11.16 -39.24 2.54
CA PHE A 160 12.08 -40.08 1.77
C PHE A 160 11.35 -41.31 1.20
N GLY A 161 10.57 -41.08 0.15
CA GLY A 161 9.72 -42.07 -0.50
C GLY A 161 8.62 -41.43 -1.35
N ASN A 162 7.46 -42.08 -1.43
CA ASN A 162 6.31 -41.60 -2.18
C ASN A 162 5.29 -40.95 -1.22
N PRO A 163 5.17 -39.62 -1.18
CA PRO A 163 4.31 -38.92 -0.25
C PRO A 163 2.83 -39.06 -0.63
N THR A 164 1.98 -39.21 0.38
CA THR A 164 0.56 -38.85 0.29
C THR A 164 0.42 -37.50 0.97
N VAL A 165 0.00 -36.51 0.20
CA VAL A 165 -0.13 -35.11 0.65
C VAL A 165 -1.61 -34.79 0.87
N GLY A 166 -1.91 -34.18 2.01
CA GLY A 166 -3.22 -33.60 2.33
C GLY A 166 -3.14 -32.07 2.36
N PRO A 167 -4.25 -31.39 2.73
CA PRO A 167 -4.29 -29.92 2.78
C PRO A 167 -3.31 -29.29 3.79
N ASN A 168 -2.83 -30.07 4.76
CA ASN A 168 -1.93 -29.63 5.83
C ASN A 168 -0.64 -30.44 5.79
N GLY A 169 -0.09 -30.74 4.61
CA GLY A 169 1.18 -31.44 4.55
C GLY A 169 1.12 -32.94 4.24
N ILE A 170 2.26 -33.60 4.41
CA ILE A 170 2.46 -35.04 4.20
C ILE A 170 1.72 -35.81 5.28
N VAL A 171 0.72 -36.59 4.89
CA VAL A 171 -0.03 -37.47 5.81
C VAL A 171 0.56 -38.88 5.91
N ASN A 172 1.39 -39.26 4.94
CA ASN A 172 2.06 -40.57 4.89
C ASN A 172 3.22 -40.55 3.88
N CYS A 173 4.29 -41.29 4.19
CA CYS A 173 5.41 -41.52 3.27
C CYS A 173 5.52 -43.02 2.93
N ALA A 174 5.06 -43.40 1.75
CA ALA A 174 5.03 -44.80 1.32
C ALA A 174 6.36 -45.23 0.70
N TYR A 175 6.68 -46.53 0.82
CA TYR A 175 7.81 -47.13 0.11
C TYR A 175 7.58 -47.09 -1.40
N ASP A 176 8.55 -46.56 -2.14
CA ASP A 176 8.53 -46.53 -3.59
C ASP A 176 9.51 -47.55 -4.18
N SER A 177 8.98 -48.63 -4.76
CA SER A 177 9.81 -49.67 -5.39
C SER A 177 10.59 -49.21 -6.64
N SER A 178 10.36 -47.99 -7.13
CA SER A 178 11.13 -47.41 -8.24
C SER A 178 12.42 -46.72 -7.77
N ILE A 179 12.55 -46.46 -6.46
CA ILE A 179 13.72 -45.83 -5.84
C ILE A 179 14.71 -46.93 -5.40
N ASP A 180 15.97 -46.82 -5.81
CA ASP A 180 17.03 -47.70 -5.31
C ASP A 180 17.56 -47.18 -3.97
N TYR A 181 16.80 -47.44 -2.91
CA TYR A 181 17.15 -47.01 -1.56
C TYR A 181 18.50 -47.51 -1.04
N ASN A 182 19.02 -48.62 -1.58
CA ASN A 182 20.36 -49.09 -1.19
C ASN A 182 21.45 -48.16 -1.75
N ALA A 183 21.18 -47.51 -2.89
CA ALA A 183 22.09 -46.53 -3.45
C ALA A 183 22.14 -45.27 -2.58
N ALA A 184 21.04 -44.88 -1.91
CA ALA A 184 20.97 -43.68 -1.07
C ALA A 184 21.30 -43.93 0.42
N GLN A 185 21.70 -45.16 0.79
CA GLN A 185 21.72 -45.61 2.19
C GLN A 185 22.75 -44.90 3.08
N ASP A 186 23.87 -44.49 2.50
CA ASP A 186 24.97 -43.80 3.18
C ASP A 186 25.12 -42.35 2.68
N GLY A 187 24.11 -41.84 1.95
CA GLY A 187 24.15 -40.52 1.35
C GLY A 187 23.85 -39.41 2.34
N ASP A 188 24.54 -38.29 2.20
CA ASP A 188 24.26 -37.04 2.91
C ASP A 188 23.85 -35.93 1.92
N PHE A 189 23.14 -34.92 2.41
CA PHE A 189 23.05 -33.64 1.72
C PHE A 189 22.95 -32.53 2.76
N SER A 190 23.40 -31.35 2.36
CA SER A 190 23.24 -30.11 3.08
C SER A 190 22.51 -29.13 2.17
N ALA A 191 21.64 -28.31 2.77
CA ALA A 191 20.95 -27.23 2.09
C ALA A 191 20.97 -26.01 2.98
N ASP A 192 21.13 -24.85 2.36
CA ASP A 192 21.08 -23.57 3.02
C ASP A 192 19.68 -22.97 2.86
N PHE A 193 19.18 -22.33 3.91
CA PHE A 193 17.89 -21.64 3.89
C PHE A 193 18.12 -20.14 3.89
N TYR A 194 17.60 -19.45 2.88
CA TYR A 194 17.68 -18.00 2.75
C TYR A 194 16.29 -17.40 2.93
N LEU A 195 16.22 -16.25 3.57
CA LEU A 195 15.06 -15.38 3.53
C LEU A 195 15.38 -14.07 2.85
N PHE A 196 14.39 -13.54 2.16
CA PHE A 196 14.35 -12.18 1.68
C PHE A 196 13.08 -11.53 2.23
N ALA A 197 13.21 -10.32 2.75
CA ALA A 197 12.07 -9.53 3.20
C ALA A 197 12.16 -8.13 2.62
N ILE A 198 11.04 -7.61 2.15
CA ILE A 198 10.94 -6.26 1.61
C ILE A 198 9.63 -5.61 2.06
N GLN A 199 9.69 -4.35 2.50
CA GLN A 199 8.53 -3.66 3.05
C GLN A 199 7.40 -3.54 2.03
N THR A 200 6.17 -3.82 2.45
CA THR A 200 4.99 -3.75 1.55
C THR A 200 4.70 -2.34 1.07
N ARG A 201 4.95 -1.33 1.92
CA ARG A 201 4.59 0.07 1.69
C ARG A 201 5.10 0.65 0.36
N ASN A 202 6.25 0.20 -0.11
CA ASN A 202 6.92 0.72 -1.32
C ASN A 202 7.07 -0.33 -2.43
N ASN A 203 6.53 -1.54 -2.24
CA ASN A 203 6.78 -2.68 -3.12
C ASN A 203 5.48 -3.42 -3.46
N SER A 204 4.38 -2.67 -3.57
CA SER A 204 3.09 -3.21 -4.00
C SER A 204 3.23 -3.88 -5.36
N GLY A 205 2.92 -5.18 -5.43
CA GLY A 205 3.09 -6.01 -6.62
C GLY A 205 4.38 -6.83 -6.66
N PHE A 206 5.25 -6.70 -5.65
CA PHE A 206 6.37 -7.61 -5.47
C PHE A 206 5.85 -9.05 -5.29
N THR A 207 6.54 -9.98 -5.96
CA THR A 207 6.35 -11.42 -5.78
C THR A 207 7.72 -12.06 -5.66
N CYS A 208 7.81 -13.20 -4.98
CA CYS A 208 9.08 -13.90 -4.81
C CYS A 208 9.69 -14.40 -6.13
N ASP A 209 8.90 -14.49 -7.20
CA ASP A 209 9.38 -14.81 -8.55
C ASP A 209 10.27 -13.70 -9.14
N ALA A 210 10.22 -12.48 -8.59
CA ALA A 210 11.09 -11.37 -8.97
C ALA A 210 12.51 -11.49 -8.38
N LEU A 211 12.78 -12.50 -7.55
CA LEU A 211 14.10 -12.70 -6.95
C LEU A 211 14.93 -13.69 -7.78
N GLU A 212 16.18 -13.32 -8.04
CA GLU A 212 17.22 -14.20 -8.57
C GLU A 212 18.19 -14.60 -7.45
N PHE A 213 18.72 -15.82 -7.55
CA PHE A 213 19.73 -16.33 -6.61
C PHE A 213 21.03 -16.72 -7.34
N ASP A 214 22.16 -16.14 -6.94
CA ASP A 214 23.50 -16.53 -7.40
C ASP A 214 24.31 -17.21 -6.27
N PRO A 215 24.48 -18.55 -6.31
CA PRO A 215 25.25 -19.26 -5.29
C PRO A 215 26.77 -18.99 -5.34
N ASN A 216 27.26 -18.23 -6.33
CA ASN A 216 28.70 -18.03 -6.55
C ASN A 216 29.23 -16.72 -5.95
N VAL A 217 28.36 -15.90 -5.36
CA VAL A 217 28.74 -14.65 -4.69
C VAL A 217 28.64 -14.81 -3.17
N ALA A 218 29.00 -13.78 -2.43
CA ALA A 218 28.89 -13.82 -0.97
C ALA A 218 27.39 -13.88 -0.59
N PRO A 219 27.00 -14.51 0.53
CA PRO A 219 25.60 -14.63 0.94
C PRO A 219 24.85 -13.29 0.95
N GLU A 220 25.53 -12.20 1.30
CA GLU A 220 25.00 -10.83 1.27
C GLU A 220 24.68 -10.30 -0.13
N ASP A 221 25.27 -10.87 -1.18
CA ASP A 221 25.08 -10.50 -2.58
C ASP A 221 24.28 -11.57 -3.37
N ALA A 222 23.96 -12.70 -2.72
CA ALA A 222 23.45 -13.90 -3.39
C ALA A 222 22.01 -13.76 -3.87
N ILE A 223 21.29 -12.73 -3.44
CA ILE A 223 19.90 -12.46 -3.80
C ILE A 223 19.82 -11.11 -4.49
N THR A 224 19.30 -11.08 -5.71
CA THR A 224 19.07 -9.85 -6.48
C THR A 224 17.64 -9.79 -6.98
N LEU A 225 17.11 -8.59 -7.20
CA LEU A 225 15.82 -8.41 -7.87
C LEU A 225 16.04 -8.41 -9.39
N ASP A 226 15.25 -9.21 -10.12
CA ASP A 226 15.12 -9.06 -11.57
C ASP A 226 14.25 -7.82 -11.84
N GLU A 227 14.90 -6.70 -12.16
CA GLU A 227 14.24 -5.44 -12.53
C GLU A 227 13.32 -5.58 -13.76
N THR A 228 13.43 -6.67 -14.53
CA THR A 228 12.51 -6.95 -15.65
C THR A 228 11.31 -7.81 -15.27
N ALA A 229 11.34 -8.44 -14.10
CA ALA A 229 10.22 -9.21 -13.54
C ALA A 229 9.25 -8.33 -12.74
N PHE A 230 9.66 -7.11 -12.38
CA PHE A 230 8.85 -6.13 -11.65
C PHE A 230 8.95 -4.76 -12.32
N GLU A 231 7.92 -4.41 -13.09
CA GLU A 231 7.79 -3.06 -13.66
C GLU A 231 6.92 -2.22 -12.72
N LEU A 232 7.53 -1.25 -12.04
CA LEU A 232 6.82 -0.32 -11.16
C LEU A 232 5.87 0.53 -12.01
N THR A 233 4.57 0.40 -11.80
CA THR A 233 3.56 1.23 -12.47
C THR A 233 3.01 2.30 -11.55
N VAL A 234 2.54 3.39 -12.15
CA VAL A 234 1.92 4.52 -11.43
C VAL A 234 0.60 4.91 -12.06
N GLY A 235 -0.17 5.75 -11.36
CA GLY A 235 -1.51 6.16 -11.79
C GLY A 235 -2.57 5.11 -11.47
N ALA A 236 -3.81 5.46 -11.75
CA ALA A 236 -4.96 4.62 -11.49
C ALA A 236 -5.03 3.44 -12.45
N GLU A 237 -5.08 2.24 -11.88
CA GLU A 237 -5.48 1.04 -12.58
C GLU A 237 -7.00 1.08 -12.79
N VAL A 238 -7.45 0.97 -14.04
CA VAL A 238 -8.88 0.94 -14.33
C VAL A 238 -9.44 -0.41 -13.91
N VAL A 239 -9.80 -0.53 -12.63
CA VAL A 239 -10.52 -1.67 -12.08
C VAL A 239 -11.97 -1.59 -12.54
N ALA A 240 -12.47 -2.68 -13.12
CA ALA A 240 -13.87 -2.76 -13.52
C ALA A 240 -14.74 -2.87 -12.26
N TYR A 241 -15.82 -2.09 -12.21
CA TYR A 241 -16.83 -2.28 -11.18
C TYR A 241 -17.49 -3.66 -11.35
N GLU A 242 -17.43 -4.49 -10.31
CA GLU A 242 -18.16 -5.76 -10.27
C GLU A 242 -19.57 -5.52 -9.72
N THR A 243 -20.57 -5.80 -10.55
CA THR A 243 -21.97 -5.60 -10.17
C THR A 243 -22.38 -6.50 -9.01
N PRO A 244 -23.46 -6.18 -8.26
CA PRO A 244 -23.99 -7.03 -7.20
C PRO A 244 -24.31 -8.45 -7.69
N ALA A 245 -24.72 -8.58 -8.95
CA ALA A 245 -24.99 -9.87 -9.58
C ALA A 245 -23.74 -10.73 -9.80
N GLU A 246 -22.57 -10.11 -9.97
CA GLU A 246 -21.27 -10.76 -10.16
C GLU A 246 -20.62 -11.12 -8.83
N THR A 247 -20.65 -10.20 -7.86
CA THR A 247 -20.10 -10.40 -6.51
C THR A 247 -20.98 -11.31 -5.63
N GLY A 248 -22.27 -11.44 -5.99
CA GLY A 248 -23.25 -12.14 -5.18
C GLY A 248 -23.77 -11.33 -3.99
N ALA A 249 -23.57 -10.00 -4.00
CA ALA A 249 -24.12 -9.10 -3.01
C ALA A 249 -25.67 -9.17 -3.01
N THR A 250 -26.25 -9.13 -1.81
CA THR A 250 -27.70 -9.19 -1.62
C THR A 250 -28.26 -7.80 -1.39
N CYS A 251 -29.39 -7.51 -2.03
CA CYS A 251 -30.14 -6.28 -1.81
C CYS A 251 -31.20 -6.51 -0.73
N ASP A 252 -31.17 -5.72 0.33
CA ASP A 252 -32.24 -5.69 1.33
C ASP A 252 -33.38 -4.81 0.83
N LEU A 253 -33.04 -3.63 0.31
CA LEU A 253 -33.94 -2.70 -0.35
C LEU A 253 -33.57 -2.50 -1.82
N THR A 254 -34.54 -2.18 -2.66
CA THR A 254 -34.33 -1.91 -4.09
C THR A 254 -35.03 -0.62 -4.51
N VAL A 255 -34.30 0.23 -5.23
CA VAL A 255 -34.79 1.48 -5.79
C VAL A 255 -34.93 1.33 -7.31
N ASP A 256 -36.10 1.66 -7.86
CA ASP A 256 -36.40 1.62 -9.30
C ASP A 256 -37.28 2.82 -9.64
N GLU A 257 -36.76 3.77 -10.43
CA GLU A 257 -37.46 5.02 -10.79
C GLU A 257 -38.83 4.78 -11.47
N SER A 258 -39.06 3.59 -12.04
CA SER A 258 -40.31 3.23 -12.69
C SER A 258 -41.44 2.92 -11.70
N LEU A 259 -41.12 2.75 -10.42
CA LEU A 259 -42.08 2.46 -9.37
C LEU A 259 -42.88 3.70 -8.98
N THR A 260 -44.20 3.58 -9.09
CA THR A 260 -45.15 4.69 -8.83
C THR A 260 -45.75 4.66 -7.42
N SER A 261 -45.41 3.69 -6.60
CA SER A 261 -45.83 3.58 -5.20
C SER A 261 -44.85 2.71 -4.42
N PRO A 262 -44.28 3.20 -3.31
CA PRO A 262 -43.33 2.42 -2.52
C PRO A 262 -44.06 1.26 -1.83
N VAL A 263 -43.47 0.07 -1.91
CA VAL A 263 -43.88 -1.12 -1.17
C VAL A 263 -42.61 -1.87 -0.80
N ASP A 264 -42.20 -1.78 0.46
CA ASP A 264 -41.10 -2.54 1.03
C ASP A 264 -41.05 -3.99 0.46
N PRO A 265 -39.91 -4.41 -0.12
CA PRO A 265 -38.59 -3.73 -0.12
C PRO A 265 -38.31 -2.82 -1.34
N PHE A 266 -39.33 -2.36 -2.07
CA PHE A 266 -39.20 -1.65 -3.35
C PHE A 266 -39.64 -0.17 -3.28
N PHE A 267 -38.77 0.73 -3.73
CA PHE A 267 -38.94 2.19 -3.63
C PHE A 267 -38.70 2.90 -4.97
N GLY A 268 -39.33 4.06 -5.16
CA GLY A 268 -39.20 4.83 -6.41
C GLY A 268 -38.04 5.82 -6.43
N ASN A 269 -37.43 6.09 -5.27
CA ASN A 269 -36.33 7.03 -5.07
C ASN A 269 -35.47 6.54 -3.89
N ILE A 270 -34.26 7.07 -3.79
CA ILE A 270 -33.25 6.66 -2.81
C ILE A 270 -33.63 7.17 -1.42
N THR A 271 -34.15 8.40 -1.31
CA THR A 271 -34.57 8.99 -0.03
C THR A 271 -35.60 8.13 0.72
N ASP A 272 -36.60 7.61 0.02
CA ASP A 272 -37.65 6.76 0.62
C ASP A 272 -37.11 5.38 1.02
N ALA A 273 -36.10 4.85 0.31
CA ALA A 273 -35.45 3.60 0.67
C ALA A 273 -34.54 3.78 1.88
N GLU A 274 -33.75 4.86 1.92
CA GLU A 274 -32.89 5.21 3.05
C GLU A 274 -33.72 5.37 4.33
N ALA A 275 -34.86 6.09 4.26
CA ALA A 275 -35.75 6.26 5.40
C ALA A 275 -36.41 4.95 5.90
N ALA A 276 -36.34 3.88 5.10
CA ALA A 276 -36.84 2.55 5.45
C ALA A 276 -35.72 1.57 5.85
N ALA A 277 -34.45 1.92 5.64
CA ALA A 277 -33.31 1.07 5.90
C ALA A 277 -33.07 0.86 7.40
N GLU A 278 -32.59 -0.32 7.73
CA GLU A 278 -32.04 -0.66 9.04
C GLU A 278 -30.49 -0.70 8.99
N VAL A 279 -29.87 -0.62 10.16
CA VAL A 279 -28.39 -0.64 10.29
C VAL A 279 -27.80 -1.89 9.62
N GLY A 280 -26.81 -1.69 8.77
CA GLY A 280 -26.12 -2.78 8.05
C GLY A 280 -26.83 -3.25 6.78
N GLU A 281 -27.97 -2.67 6.40
CA GLU A 281 -28.69 -3.06 5.19
C GLU A 281 -28.06 -2.49 3.91
N THR A 282 -28.31 -3.18 2.79
CA THR A 282 -27.90 -2.76 1.46
C THR A 282 -29.08 -2.25 0.63
N ILE A 283 -28.99 -1.00 0.18
CA ILE A 283 -29.91 -0.35 -0.76
C ILE A 283 -29.34 -0.47 -2.17
N CYS A 284 -29.96 -1.31 -3.01
CA CYS A 284 -29.58 -1.45 -4.41
C CYS A 284 -30.37 -0.49 -5.30
N VAL A 285 -29.68 0.29 -6.12
CA VAL A 285 -30.27 1.30 -7.00
C VAL A 285 -30.21 0.82 -8.45
N ASP A 286 -31.39 0.63 -9.06
CA ASP A 286 -31.54 0.27 -10.47
C ASP A 286 -31.22 1.47 -11.38
N THR A 287 -31.15 1.20 -12.68
CA THR A 287 -30.99 2.19 -13.73
C THR A 287 -32.02 3.30 -13.59
N GLY A 288 -31.58 4.55 -13.63
CA GLY A 288 -32.48 5.69 -13.57
C GLY A 288 -31.77 7.03 -13.45
N ASN A 289 -32.53 8.11 -13.56
CA ASN A 289 -32.10 9.46 -13.23
C ASN A 289 -32.92 9.96 -12.03
N TYR A 290 -32.28 9.90 -10.87
CA TYR A 290 -32.84 10.25 -9.57
C TYR A 290 -32.57 11.72 -9.27
N GLU A 291 -33.49 12.60 -9.68
CA GLU A 291 -33.46 14.04 -9.37
C GLU A 291 -33.85 14.27 -7.90
N GLU A 292 -32.89 14.07 -6.98
CA GLU A 292 -33.08 14.21 -5.54
C GLU A 292 -31.78 14.57 -4.81
N ASP A 293 -31.92 15.23 -3.66
CA ASP A 293 -30.87 15.28 -2.66
C ASP A 293 -31.14 14.15 -1.64
N VAL A 294 -30.13 13.38 -1.27
CA VAL A 294 -30.22 12.23 -0.37
C VAL A 294 -29.48 12.52 0.92
N THR A 295 -30.10 12.29 2.07
CA THR A 295 -29.41 12.23 3.37
C THR A 295 -29.31 10.77 3.78
N VAL A 296 -28.13 10.35 4.25
CA VAL A 296 -27.84 9.02 4.76
C VAL A 296 -27.52 9.15 6.24
N ASP A 297 -28.51 8.90 7.09
CA ASP A 297 -28.42 9.02 8.55
C ASP A 297 -28.51 7.67 9.29
N VAL A 298 -28.54 6.57 8.54
CA VAL A 298 -28.50 5.20 9.06
C VAL A 298 -27.07 4.63 9.02
N GLU A 299 -26.57 4.23 10.19
CA GLU A 299 -25.23 3.62 10.36
C GLU A 299 -25.08 2.32 9.54
N ASP A 300 -23.85 2.07 9.08
CA ASP A 300 -23.43 0.84 8.37
C ASP A 300 -24.25 0.51 7.10
N VAL A 301 -25.00 1.47 6.54
CA VAL A 301 -25.75 1.24 5.29
C VAL A 301 -24.84 1.28 4.08
N THR A 302 -25.12 0.37 3.13
CA THR A 302 -24.49 0.36 1.81
C THR A 302 -25.48 0.83 0.75
N ILE A 303 -25.15 1.88 0.00
CA ILE A 303 -25.90 2.32 -1.18
C ILE A 303 -25.13 1.90 -2.43
N LEU A 304 -25.74 1.08 -3.27
CA LEU A 304 -25.07 0.34 -4.33
C LEU A 304 -25.80 0.46 -5.67
N GLY A 305 -25.17 1.05 -6.68
CA GLY A 305 -25.69 0.97 -8.05
C GLY A 305 -25.56 -0.44 -8.60
N ILE A 306 -26.61 -0.98 -9.23
CA ILE A 306 -26.56 -2.39 -9.67
C ILE A 306 -25.86 -2.61 -11.02
N ASN A 307 -25.52 -1.52 -11.73
CA ASN A 307 -24.84 -1.52 -13.03
C ASN A 307 -23.58 -0.66 -12.95
N ASP A 308 -22.66 -0.85 -13.90
CA ASP A 308 -21.45 -0.03 -14.04
C ASP A 308 -21.83 1.47 -14.15
N PRO A 309 -21.32 2.35 -13.27
CA PRO A 309 -21.63 3.77 -13.29
C PRO A 309 -21.10 4.52 -14.52
N LYS A 310 -20.17 3.92 -15.29
CA LYS A 310 -19.69 4.43 -16.58
C LYS A 310 -20.57 3.97 -17.74
N GLY A 311 -21.52 3.06 -17.47
CA GLY A 311 -22.45 2.47 -18.43
C GLY A 311 -23.59 3.42 -18.82
N GLY A 312 -24.28 3.08 -19.93
CA GLY A 312 -25.46 3.83 -20.39
C GLY A 312 -26.73 3.55 -19.58
N ASP A 313 -26.66 2.61 -18.64
CA ASP A 313 -27.68 2.11 -17.73
C ASP A 313 -27.27 2.30 -16.26
N ALA A 314 -26.42 3.29 -15.98
CA ALA A 314 -26.05 3.68 -14.64
C ALA A 314 -27.26 4.19 -13.83
N ALA A 315 -27.19 4.02 -12.51
CA ALA A 315 -28.03 4.75 -11.56
C ALA A 315 -27.42 6.15 -11.36
N VAL A 316 -28.08 7.19 -11.87
CA VAL A 316 -27.60 8.58 -11.80
C VAL A 316 -28.34 9.33 -10.70
N VAL A 317 -27.60 9.82 -9.71
CA VAL A 317 -28.07 10.80 -8.72
C VAL A 317 -27.83 12.19 -9.30
N ASP A 318 -28.90 12.90 -9.64
CA ASP A 318 -28.90 14.29 -10.11
C ASP A 318 -29.22 15.21 -8.93
N GLY A 319 -28.20 15.47 -8.12
CA GLY A 319 -28.31 16.15 -6.83
C GLY A 319 -27.11 15.87 -5.92
N ARG A 320 -27.26 16.19 -4.63
CA ARG A 320 -26.24 15.98 -3.58
C ARG A 320 -26.59 14.78 -2.71
N MET A 321 -25.57 14.06 -2.23
CA MET A 321 -25.73 13.08 -1.15
C MET A 321 -24.96 13.51 0.11
N ASP A 322 -25.64 13.52 1.25
CA ASP A 322 -25.13 13.88 2.58
C ASP A 322 -24.97 12.63 3.44
N ILE A 323 -23.75 12.34 3.88
CA ILE A 323 -23.45 11.22 4.76
C ILE A 323 -23.32 11.74 6.19
N GLU A 324 -24.30 11.40 7.03
CA GLU A 324 -24.43 11.88 8.42
C GLU A 324 -24.28 10.74 9.45
N ALA A 325 -24.00 9.50 9.01
CA ALA A 325 -23.79 8.35 9.88
C ALA A 325 -22.49 7.59 9.59
N ASP A 326 -21.97 6.91 10.62
CA ASP A 326 -20.74 6.13 10.55
C ASP A 326 -20.91 4.85 9.71
N GLY A 327 -19.83 4.34 9.14
CA GLY A 327 -19.79 3.02 8.48
C GLY A 327 -20.48 2.97 7.12
N VAL A 328 -20.90 4.12 6.58
CA VAL A 328 -21.63 4.18 5.31
C VAL A 328 -20.71 3.87 4.13
N THR A 329 -21.22 3.04 3.21
CA THR A 329 -20.58 2.77 1.91
C THR A 329 -21.45 3.28 0.76
N VAL A 330 -20.86 4.04 -0.16
CA VAL A 330 -21.52 4.47 -1.40
C VAL A 330 -20.71 3.98 -2.58
N SER A 331 -21.31 3.13 -3.42
CA SER A 331 -20.60 2.53 -4.53
C SER A 331 -21.42 2.27 -5.79
N GLY A 332 -20.77 2.31 -6.96
CA GLY A 332 -21.39 1.97 -8.23
C GLY A 332 -22.41 3.00 -8.74
N LEU A 333 -22.43 4.21 -8.19
CA LEU A 333 -23.37 5.27 -8.60
C LEU A 333 -22.71 6.29 -9.53
N ALA A 334 -23.52 6.91 -10.37
CA ALA A 334 -23.15 8.11 -11.10
C ALA A 334 -23.74 9.34 -10.41
N PHE A 335 -22.98 10.41 -10.28
CA PHE A 335 -23.38 11.68 -9.70
C PHE A 335 -23.27 12.79 -10.72
N THR A 336 -24.28 13.64 -10.76
CA THR A 336 -24.21 14.94 -11.42
C THR A 336 -24.93 15.98 -10.59
N ASN A 337 -24.42 17.21 -10.57
CA ASN A 337 -25.05 18.31 -9.85
C ASN A 337 -24.60 19.65 -10.44
N PRO A 338 -24.95 19.97 -11.70
CA PRO A 338 -24.43 21.17 -12.36
C PRO A 338 -24.86 22.45 -11.66
N ASP A 339 -26.05 22.46 -11.04
CA ASP A 339 -26.66 23.66 -10.45
C ASP A 339 -26.28 23.89 -8.97
N ALA A 340 -25.51 23.00 -8.34
CA ALA A 340 -25.01 23.17 -6.96
C ALA A 340 -23.57 22.66 -6.78
N GLY A 341 -22.88 23.14 -5.74
CA GLY A 341 -21.43 22.96 -5.59
C GLY A 341 -20.94 21.59 -5.12
N TYR A 342 -21.81 20.60 -4.87
CA TYR A 342 -21.39 19.38 -4.17
C TYR A 342 -21.98 18.11 -4.80
N GLY A 343 -21.15 17.07 -4.96
CA GLY A 343 -21.62 15.71 -5.25
C GLY A 343 -21.97 14.98 -3.96
N ILE A 344 -20.95 14.51 -3.23
CA ILE A 344 -21.09 13.90 -1.89
C ILE A 344 -20.48 14.83 -0.83
N VAL A 345 -21.17 14.98 0.30
CA VAL A 345 -20.65 15.62 1.51
C VAL A 345 -20.70 14.62 2.68
N ILE A 346 -19.60 14.49 3.40
CA ILE A 346 -19.43 13.59 4.54
C ILE A 346 -19.27 14.45 5.80
N ASP A 347 -20.21 14.38 6.75
CA ASP A 347 -20.29 15.28 7.92
C ASP A 347 -19.48 14.75 9.12
N GLY A 348 -18.17 14.60 8.90
CA GLY A 348 -17.20 14.27 9.94
C GLY A 348 -17.48 12.98 10.71
N VAL A 349 -17.93 11.97 9.97
CA VAL A 349 -18.24 10.61 10.45
C VAL A 349 -17.07 9.65 10.23
N ASP A 350 -17.13 8.50 10.90
CA ASP A 350 -16.14 7.42 10.85
C ASP A 350 -16.44 6.39 9.74
N ASN A 351 -15.40 5.67 9.31
CA ASN A 351 -15.49 4.45 8.50
C ASN A 351 -16.31 4.60 7.20
N THR A 352 -16.23 5.77 6.56
CA THR A 352 -16.95 6.05 5.31
C THR A 352 -16.16 5.56 4.10
N VAL A 353 -16.83 4.83 3.20
CA VAL A 353 -16.24 4.32 1.96
C VAL A 353 -16.99 4.91 0.76
N ILE A 354 -16.28 5.66 -0.09
CA ILE A 354 -16.78 6.17 -1.36
C ILE A 354 -15.99 5.51 -2.48
N SER A 355 -16.57 4.50 -3.14
CA SER A 355 -15.81 3.71 -4.11
C SER A 355 -16.53 3.42 -5.41
N PHE A 356 -15.79 3.32 -6.53
CA PHE A 356 -16.35 2.99 -7.83
C PHE A 356 -17.53 3.89 -8.22
N ASN A 357 -17.49 5.18 -7.93
CA ASN A 357 -18.53 6.12 -8.39
C ASN A 357 -18.01 6.94 -9.56
N THR A 358 -18.92 7.50 -10.36
CA THR A 358 -18.59 8.52 -11.35
C THR A 358 -19.17 9.86 -10.93
N PHE A 359 -18.41 10.94 -11.07
CA PHE A 359 -18.85 12.30 -10.81
C PHE A 359 -18.66 13.11 -12.07
N THR A 360 -19.74 13.70 -12.57
CA THR A 360 -19.71 14.52 -13.78
C THR A 360 -20.43 15.85 -13.60
N ASN A 361 -19.82 16.92 -14.11
CA ASN A 361 -20.42 18.25 -14.12
C ASN A 361 -20.82 18.77 -12.74
N ILE A 362 -19.99 18.57 -11.71
CA ILE A 362 -20.31 19.06 -10.36
C ILE A 362 -20.10 20.57 -10.29
N GLY A 363 -21.17 21.29 -9.98
CA GLY A 363 -21.19 22.75 -9.86
C GLY A 363 -21.04 23.52 -11.16
N THR A 364 -20.85 22.89 -12.32
CA THR A 364 -20.43 23.59 -13.56
C THR A 364 -21.36 24.71 -14.06
N ALA A 365 -22.65 24.68 -13.69
CA ALA A 365 -23.64 25.73 -13.95
C ALA A 365 -23.97 26.59 -12.69
N TYR A 366 -23.39 26.24 -11.53
CA TYR A 366 -23.65 26.87 -10.25
C TYR A 366 -23.02 28.26 -10.19
N SER A 367 -23.83 29.29 -10.02
CA SER A 367 -23.33 30.67 -9.83
C SER A 367 -23.02 31.00 -8.36
N GLY A 368 -22.66 30.00 -7.55
CA GLY A 368 -22.44 30.12 -6.11
C GLY A 368 -20.99 30.02 -5.66
N ALA A 369 -20.75 29.39 -4.51
CA ALA A 369 -19.42 29.27 -3.89
C ALA A 369 -18.53 28.25 -4.62
N SER A 370 -17.59 27.62 -3.89
CA SER A 370 -16.71 26.57 -4.41
C SER A 370 -17.50 25.35 -4.91
N ALA A 371 -16.86 24.55 -5.77
CA ALA A 371 -17.37 23.25 -6.19
C ALA A 371 -16.44 22.12 -5.75
N GLN A 372 -17.01 20.99 -5.33
CA GLN A 372 -16.32 19.80 -4.85
C GLN A 372 -17.10 18.54 -5.25
N ALA A 373 -16.46 17.57 -5.90
CA ALA A 373 -17.14 16.30 -6.18
C ALA A 373 -17.35 15.48 -4.90
N ILE A 374 -16.30 15.33 -4.10
CA ILE A 374 -16.37 14.69 -2.78
C ILE A 374 -15.81 15.67 -1.74
N TYR A 375 -16.60 15.94 -0.70
CA TYR A 375 -16.22 16.83 0.39
C TYR A 375 -16.36 16.14 1.75
N TYR A 376 -15.25 15.97 2.47
CA TYR A 376 -15.27 15.66 3.88
C TYR A 376 -15.33 16.96 4.69
N ASP A 377 -16.50 17.26 5.24
CA ASP A 377 -16.73 18.40 6.14
C ASP A 377 -16.44 17.94 7.57
N GLY A 378 -15.34 18.40 8.14
CA GLY A 378 -14.92 17.95 9.47
C GLY A 378 -15.94 18.28 10.58
N ASN A 379 -15.89 17.49 11.65
CA ASN A 379 -16.73 17.63 12.84
C ASN A 379 -15.86 18.03 14.06
N PRO A 380 -16.38 18.67 15.12
CA PRO A 380 -15.63 18.95 16.35
C PRO A 380 -14.98 17.75 17.07
N GLY A 381 -15.22 16.50 16.65
CA GLY A 381 -14.62 15.29 17.23
C GLY A 381 -13.55 14.65 16.34
N ALA A 382 -12.76 13.74 16.91
CA ALA A 382 -11.85 12.89 16.14
C ALA A 382 -12.64 11.92 15.27
N ALA A 383 -12.12 11.63 14.07
CA ALA A 383 -12.69 10.67 13.14
C ALA A 383 -11.58 9.86 12.44
N SER A 384 -11.96 8.75 11.82
CA SER A 384 -11.04 7.77 11.24
C SER A 384 -11.69 6.95 10.12
N GLY A 385 -10.87 6.30 9.30
CA GLY A 385 -11.33 5.25 8.37
C GLY A 385 -12.03 5.79 7.12
N LEU A 386 -11.61 6.95 6.61
CA LEU A 386 -12.13 7.48 5.35
C LEU A 386 -11.40 6.83 4.17
N VAL A 387 -12.16 6.15 3.31
CA VAL A 387 -11.65 5.54 2.07
C VAL A 387 -12.36 6.16 0.87
N ILE A 388 -11.57 6.73 -0.05
CA ILE A 388 -12.06 7.24 -1.34
C ILE A 388 -11.27 6.52 -2.44
N SER A 389 -11.89 5.51 -3.06
CA SER A 389 -11.19 4.64 -4.01
C SER A 389 -11.89 4.44 -5.35
N ASP A 390 -11.14 4.20 -6.43
CA ASP A 390 -11.72 3.73 -7.71
C ASP A 390 -12.75 4.67 -8.35
N ASN A 391 -12.82 5.94 -7.93
CA ASN A 391 -13.78 6.89 -8.46
C ASN A 391 -13.27 7.53 -9.76
N THR A 392 -14.18 7.92 -10.63
CA THR A 392 -13.88 8.75 -11.79
C THR A 392 -14.54 10.11 -11.62
N ILE A 393 -13.76 11.17 -11.52
CA ILE A 393 -14.22 12.54 -11.33
C ILE A 393 -13.83 13.34 -12.56
N ASP A 394 -14.81 13.91 -13.26
CA ASP A 394 -14.59 14.70 -14.48
C ASP A 394 -15.53 15.91 -14.50
N GLY A 395 -14.96 17.11 -14.63
CA GLY A 395 -15.75 18.34 -14.76
C GLY A 395 -16.29 18.82 -13.42
N VAL A 396 -15.41 19.42 -12.60
CA VAL A 396 -15.80 20.13 -11.38
C VAL A 396 -15.46 21.61 -11.53
N GLY A 397 -16.46 22.47 -11.39
CA GLY A 397 -16.28 23.91 -11.57
C GLY A 397 -17.52 24.70 -11.18
N SER A 398 -17.59 26.01 -11.45
CA SER A 398 -18.80 26.83 -11.24
C SER A 398 -18.84 28.05 -12.16
N GLU A 399 -20.02 28.56 -12.49
CA GLU A 399 -20.14 29.76 -13.34
C GLU A 399 -19.54 30.99 -12.65
N ALA A 400 -19.52 31.02 -11.31
CA ALA A 400 -18.80 32.04 -10.56
C ALA A 400 -17.26 31.85 -10.58
N LEU A 401 -16.79 30.72 -11.12
CA LEU A 401 -15.39 30.45 -11.44
C LEU A 401 -15.02 30.89 -12.85
N ASP A 402 -15.96 31.38 -13.66
CA ASP A 402 -15.66 31.87 -15.00
C ASP A 402 -14.61 33.00 -14.93
N PRO A 403 -13.47 32.90 -15.64
CA PRO A 403 -12.44 33.94 -15.77
C PRO A 403 -12.99 35.35 -15.99
N ASP A 404 -14.11 35.45 -16.72
CA ASP A 404 -14.69 36.70 -17.19
C ASP A 404 -15.76 37.27 -16.23
N SER A 405 -16.22 36.50 -15.24
CA SER A 405 -17.35 36.85 -14.38
C SER A 405 -16.96 37.76 -13.19
N GLY A 406 -15.68 37.79 -12.81
CA GLY A 406 -15.18 38.60 -11.70
C GLY A 406 -15.72 38.19 -10.32
N GLY A 407 -16.42 37.06 -10.20
CA GLY A 407 -16.53 36.28 -8.96
C GLY A 407 -15.32 35.34 -8.87
N GLY A 408 -15.03 34.77 -7.70
CA GLY A 408 -13.98 33.76 -7.61
C GLY A 408 -14.23 32.81 -6.46
N SER A 409 -14.37 31.52 -6.78
CA SER A 409 -14.32 30.42 -5.81
C SER A 409 -13.30 29.36 -6.28
N SER A 410 -12.98 28.38 -5.42
CA SER A 410 -12.08 27.27 -5.80
C SER A 410 -12.86 26.04 -6.27
N ALA A 411 -12.23 25.17 -7.03
CA ALA A 411 -12.77 23.86 -7.41
C ALA A 411 -11.84 22.74 -6.91
N LYS A 412 -12.42 21.62 -6.49
CA LYS A 412 -11.68 20.46 -5.98
C LYS A 412 -12.31 19.16 -6.48
N GLY A 413 -11.52 18.20 -6.93
CA GLY A 413 -12.02 16.84 -7.11
C GLY A 413 -12.42 16.25 -5.76
N ILE A 414 -11.42 16.08 -4.88
CA ILE A 414 -11.61 15.61 -3.50
C ILE A 414 -11.15 16.72 -2.55
N PHE A 415 -11.97 17.03 -1.55
CA PHE A 415 -11.64 18.00 -0.51
C PHE A 415 -11.82 17.40 0.88
N ILE A 416 -10.72 17.28 1.63
CA ILE A 416 -10.75 16.98 3.06
C ILE A 416 -10.58 18.30 3.80
N GLY A 417 -11.68 18.82 4.33
CA GLY A 417 -11.78 20.22 4.75
C GLY A 417 -12.24 20.44 6.19
N ASP A 418 -12.95 21.53 6.40
CA ASP A 418 -13.16 22.25 7.68
C ASP A 418 -11.87 22.73 8.37
N SER A 419 -11.59 24.02 8.17
CA SER A 419 -10.47 24.71 8.84
C SER A 419 -10.59 24.76 10.36
N THR A 420 -11.76 24.51 10.94
CA THR A 420 -12.02 24.70 12.37
C THR A 420 -12.02 23.41 13.19
N SER A 421 -11.92 22.24 12.56
CA SER A 421 -11.92 20.95 13.26
C SER A 421 -10.73 20.86 14.23
N PRO A 422 -10.95 20.57 15.52
CA PRO A 422 -9.90 20.64 16.55
C PRO A 422 -9.15 19.33 16.77
N ASP A 423 -9.75 18.21 16.40
CA ASP A 423 -9.28 16.85 16.68
C ASP A 423 -8.75 16.20 15.39
N PRO A 424 -7.79 15.26 15.48
CA PRO A 424 -7.17 14.66 14.31
C PRO A 424 -8.15 13.77 13.52
N LEU A 425 -7.92 13.71 12.20
CA LEU A 425 -8.47 12.72 11.29
C LEU A 425 -7.38 11.68 10.99
N THR A 426 -7.62 10.40 11.25
CA THR A 426 -6.65 9.31 10.98
C THR A 426 -7.15 8.37 9.88
N ASP A 427 -6.26 7.50 9.39
CA ASP A 427 -6.63 6.39 8.49
C ASP A 427 -7.38 6.86 7.23
N VAL A 428 -6.90 7.95 6.63
CA VAL A 428 -7.39 8.48 5.35
C VAL A 428 -6.65 7.77 4.21
N LEU A 429 -7.41 7.13 3.34
CA LEU A 429 -6.91 6.49 2.12
C LEU A 429 -7.62 7.05 0.89
N ILE A 430 -6.85 7.66 0.00
CA ILE A 430 -7.31 8.14 -1.30
C ILE A 430 -6.53 7.41 -2.38
N GLU A 431 -7.16 6.44 -3.03
CA GLU A 431 -6.45 5.60 -3.99
C GLU A 431 -7.20 5.26 -5.26
N ASN A 432 -6.45 4.97 -6.33
CA ASN A 432 -7.02 4.47 -7.57
C ASN A 432 -8.09 5.36 -8.23
N ASN A 433 -8.08 6.68 -7.94
CA ASN A 433 -9.04 7.61 -8.52
C ASN A 433 -8.50 8.18 -9.83
N VAL A 434 -9.39 8.36 -10.81
CA VAL A 434 -9.14 9.15 -12.02
C VAL A 434 -9.81 10.49 -11.86
N ILE A 435 -9.03 11.57 -11.79
CA ILE A 435 -9.55 12.93 -11.54
C ILE A 435 -9.11 13.85 -12.69
N SER A 436 -10.08 14.44 -13.39
CA SER A 436 -9.83 15.36 -14.49
C SER A 436 -10.78 16.56 -14.54
N ASP A 437 -10.38 17.56 -15.32
CA ASP A 437 -11.19 18.73 -15.66
C ASP A 437 -11.71 19.46 -14.41
N ILE A 438 -10.76 19.91 -13.59
CA ILE A 438 -11.05 20.74 -12.41
C ILE A 438 -10.78 22.19 -12.77
N ASP A 439 -11.84 22.97 -12.95
CA ASP A 439 -11.78 24.35 -13.41
C ASP A 439 -12.18 25.32 -12.30
N SER A 440 -11.31 26.28 -12.01
CA SER A 440 -11.52 27.36 -11.06
C SER A 440 -11.19 28.71 -11.70
N SER A 441 -11.49 29.80 -10.98
CA SER A 441 -11.21 31.14 -11.53
C SER A 441 -9.71 31.34 -11.77
N ASN A 442 -9.33 31.37 -13.06
CA ASN A 442 -8.00 31.69 -13.54
C ASN A 442 -7.81 33.19 -13.83
N ALA A 443 -8.73 34.04 -13.34
CA ALA A 443 -8.51 35.48 -13.31
C ALA A 443 -7.26 35.79 -12.48
N PRO A 444 -6.60 36.95 -12.71
CA PRO A 444 -5.46 37.32 -11.90
C PRO A 444 -5.72 37.28 -10.41
N SER A 445 -4.76 36.79 -9.62
CA SER A 445 -4.89 36.62 -8.17
C SER A 445 -5.25 37.92 -7.44
N ASP A 446 -4.88 39.08 -8.01
CA ASP A 446 -5.22 40.42 -7.50
C ASP A 446 -6.60 40.94 -7.94
N THR A 447 -7.31 40.19 -8.80
CA THR A 447 -8.63 40.54 -9.36
C THR A 447 -9.73 39.52 -9.14
N ASN A 448 -9.42 38.33 -8.59
CA ASN A 448 -10.30 37.33 -7.95
C ASN A 448 -9.89 35.87 -8.21
N GLY A 449 -8.71 35.61 -8.78
CA GLY A 449 -8.16 34.27 -8.98
C GLY A 449 -8.25 33.33 -7.78
N LYS A 450 -8.41 32.04 -8.05
CA LYS A 450 -8.59 30.96 -7.06
C LYS A 450 -7.89 29.68 -7.48
N GLY A 451 -7.77 28.76 -6.52
CA GLY A 451 -7.11 27.47 -6.72
C GLY A 451 -8.01 26.39 -7.32
N ALA A 452 -7.45 25.63 -8.26
CA ALA A 452 -7.96 24.32 -8.67
C ALA A 452 -7.13 23.22 -8.00
N TYR A 453 -7.82 22.18 -7.52
CA TYR A 453 -7.20 21.07 -6.81
C TYR A 453 -7.71 19.73 -7.30
N GLY A 454 -6.82 18.78 -7.56
CA GLY A 454 -7.24 17.39 -7.75
C GLY A 454 -7.69 16.83 -6.41
N ILE A 455 -6.76 16.86 -5.46
CA ILE A 455 -6.98 16.54 -4.05
C ILE A 455 -6.50 17.71 -3.20
N LEU A 456 -7.31 18.15 -2.24
CA LEU A 456 -6.90 19.10 -1.22
C LEU A 456 -7.19 18.55 0.18
N ILE A 457 -6.15 18.46 1.01
CA ILE A 457 -6.24 18.24 2.44
C ILE A 457 -5.94 19.56 3.15
N ASN A 458 -6.98 20.19 3.71
CA ASN A 458 -6.93 21.45 4.43
C ASN A 458 -7.89 21.37 5.64
N TYR A 459 -7.53 20.47 6.55
CA TYR A 459 -8.32 20.08 7.73
C TYR A 459 -7.70 20.67 9.00
N GLY A 460 -8.49 21.40 9.79
CA GLY A 460 -8.07 21.92 11.11
C GLY A 460 -7.09 23.11 11.11
N VAL A 461 -6.82 23.77 9.96
CA VAL A 461 -5.80 24.83 9.84
C VAL A 461 -5.98 26.05 10.73
N ALA A 462 -7.21 26.39 11.11
CA ALA A 462 -7.56 27.47 12.02
C ALA A 462 -7.71 26.98 13.47
N SER A 463 -7.27 25.74 13.75
CA SER A 463 -7.45 25.01 15.00
C SER A 463 -6.21 24.15 15.30
N THR A 464 -6.39 23.04 16.04
CA THR A 464 -5.34 22.06 16.36
C THR A 464 -5.49 20.73 15.62
N GLY A 465 -6.47 20.62 14.72
CA GLY A 465 -6.70 19.42 13.92
C GLY A 465 -5.58 19.19 12.91
N SER A 466 -5.42 17.94 12.52
CA SER A 466 -4.46 17.45 11.54
C SER A 466 -5.02 16.23 10.81
N ALA A 467 -4.52 15.95 9.62
CA ALA A 467 -4.76 14.67 8.95
C ALA A 467 -3.52 13.79 9.18
N VAL A 468 -3.61 12.78 10.05
CA VAL A 468 -2.47 11.98 10.48
C VAL A 468 -2.32 10.76 9.57
N SER A 469 -1.11 10.61 9.02
CA SER A 469 -0.72 9.55 8.09
C SER A 469 -1.67 9.32 6.90
N PRO A 470 -2.18 10.38 6.22
CA PRO A 470 -3.01 10.18 5.05
C PRO A 470 -2.19 9.54 3.92
N ILE A 471 -2.80 8.60 3.22
CA ILE A 471 -2.20 7.90 2.07
C ILE A 471 -2.92 8.34 0.80
N VAL A 472 -2.16 8.88 -0.15
CA VAL A 472 -2.63 9.27 -1.49
C VAL A 472 -1.82 8.46 -2.51
N ARG A 473 -2.42 7.42 -3.11
CA ARG A 473 -1.68 6.53 -4.00
C ARG A 473 -2.43 6.04 -5.23
N PHE A 474 -1.71 5.66 -6.29
CA PHE A 474 -2.32 5.14 -7.52
C PHE A 474 -3.38 6.05 -8.13
N ASN A 475 -3.32 7.37 -7.94
CA ASN A 475 -4.29 8.27 -8.58
C ASN A 475 -3.73 8.77 -9.92
N THR A 476 -4.59 8.86 -10.93
CA THR A 476 -4.30 9.61 -12.17
C THR A 476 -5.02 10.94 -12.10
N ILE A 477 -4.27 12.04 -12.02
CA ILE A 477 -4.85 13.38 -11.83
C ILE A 477 -4.30 14.33 -12.89
N SER A 478 -5.20 14.97 -13.64
CA SER A 478 -4.80 15.87 -14.72
C SER A 478 -5.83 16.95 -15.06
N GLY A 479 -5.44 17.96 -15.85
CA GLY A 479 -6.38 18.93 -16.40
C GLY A 479 -6.96 19.87 -15.34
N LEU A 480 -6.08 20.49 -14.55
CA LEU A 480 -6.45 21.49 -13.54
C LEU A 480 -6.21 22.89 -14.09
N ILE A 481 -7.19 23.78 -13.95
CA ILE A 481 -7.09 25.17 -14.41
C ILE A 481 -7.49 26.12 -13.27
N GLY A 482 -6.60 27.03 -12.90
CA GLY A 482 -6.88 28.03 -11.88
C GLY A 482 -5.92 29.21 -11.93
N SER A 483 -6.06 30.13 -10.97
CA SER A 483 -5.03 31.15 -10.73
C SER A 483 -3.80 30.53 -10.07
N TRP A 484 -4.00 29.45 -9.32
CA TRP A 484 -2.99 28.47 -8.93
C TRP A 484 -3.60 27.08 -9.10
N ALA A 485 -2.77 26.07 -9.30
CA ALA A 485 -3.25 24.70 -9.52
C ALA A 485 -2.36 23.71 -8.78
N HIS A 486 -2.89 23.08 -7.73
CA HIS A 486 -2.17 22.07 -6.96
C HIS A 486 -2.80 20.70 -7.25
N VAL A 487 -2.05 19.78 -7.86
CA VAL A 487 -2.58 18.46 -8.17
C VAL A 487 -2.94 17.72 -6.87
N VAL A 488 -2.01 17.74 -5.91
CA VAL A 488 -2.23 17.34 -4.51
C VAL A 488 -1.78 18.47 -3.59
N GLY A 489 -2.73 19.07 -2.86
CA GLY A 489 -2.45 20.08 -1.84
C GLY A 489 -2.50 19.50 -0.43
N LEU A 490 -1.37 19.51 0.28
CA LEU A 490 -1.25 19.20 1.70
C LEU A 490 -1.14 20.52 2.48
N GLU A 491 -2.27 21.19 2.60
CA GLU A 491 -2.40 22.56 3.12
C GLU A 491 -2.87 22.59 4.59
N THR A 492 -2.37 21.67 5.40
CA THR A 492 -2.52 21.63 6.86
C THR A 492 -1.38 20.78 7.45
N ASP A 493 -1.37 20.56 8.76
CA ASP A 493 -0.46 19.59 9.38
C ASP A 493 -0.85 18.15 8.97
N THR A 494 0.06 17.47 8.25
CA THR A 494 -0.16 16.10 7.78
C THR A 494 0.99 15.16 8.17
N PRO A 495 1.22 14.92 9.47
CA PRO A 495 2.35 14.12 9.93
C PRO A 495 2.24 12.68 9.43
N GLY A 496 3.30 12.15 8.81
CA GLY A 496 3.32 10.78 8.28
C GLY A 496 2.61 10.62 6.94
N ALA A 497 2.25 11.71 6.25
CA ALA A 497 1.60 11.63 4.95
C ALA A 497 2.48 10.88 3.93
N MET A 498 1.82 10.10 3.06
CA MET A 498 2.44 9.36 1.98
C MET A 498 1.73 9.70 0.67
N VAL A 499 2.46 10.24 -0.30
CA VAL A 499 1.99 10.48 -1.67
C VAL A 499 2.82 9.62 -2.61
N SER A 500 2.29 8.50 -3.08
CA SER A 500 3.09 7.55 -3.87
C SER A 500 2.36 6.90 -5.02
N PHE A 501 3.08 6.45 -6.05
CA PHE A 501 2.50 5.75 -7.19
C PHE A 501 1.45 6.53 -7.98
N ASN A 502 1.44 7.85 -7.93
CA ASN A 502 0.48 8.67 -8.68
C ASN A 502 1.04 9.10 -10.04
N ASP A 503 0.14 9.29 -11.01
CA ASP A 503 0.42 9.97 -12.27
C ASP A 503 -0.22 11.37 -12.25
N LEU A 504 0.61 12.39 -12.02
CA LEU A 504 0.20 13.78 -11.82
C LEU A 504 0.65 14.61 -13.02
N SER A 505 -0.26 15.29 -13.71
CA SER A 505 0.10 16.06 -14.91
C SER A 505 -0.84 17.23 -15.21
N ASN A 506 -0.47 18.04 -16.22
CA ASN A 506 -1.37 19.02 -16.86
C ASN A 506 -2.13 19.95 -15.90
N ALA A 507 -1.43 20.55 -14.94
CA ALA A 507 -1.94 21.65 -14.13
C ALA A 507 -1.61 23.00 -14.81
N THR A 508 -2.46 24.01 -14.63
CA THR A 508 -2.23 25.34 -15.19
C THR A 508 -2.64 26.40 -14.16
N GLY A 509 -1.63 27.08 -13.64
CA GLY A 509 -1.77 28.26 -12.79
C GLY A 509 -1.20 29.53 -13.43
N GLU A 510 -1.57 30.69 -12.89
CA GLU A 510 -0.93 31.94 -13.26
C GLU A 510 0.46 32.06 -12.64
N ASN A 511 1.34 32.86 -13.26
CA ASN A 511 2.71 33.12 -12.76
C ASN A 511 3.52 31.87 -12.38
N PHE A 512 3.20 30.73 -13.00
CA PHE A 512 3.83 29.44 -12.75
C PHE A 512 3.49 28.80 -11.39
N ASP A 513 2.38 29.18 -10.76
CA ASP A 513 1.85 28.56 -9.52
C ASP A 513 1.07 27.27 -9.88
N SER A 514 1.82 26.26 -10.31
CA SER A 514 1.30 24.98 -10.78
C SER A 514 2.16 23.84 -10.26
N GLU A 515 1.65 23.12 -9.27
CA GLU A 515 2.42 22.21 -8.43
C GLU A 515 1.86 20.79 -8.45
N GLY A 516 2.74 19.78 -8.53
CA GLY A 516 2.34 18.37 -8.39
C GLY A 516 1.90 18.10 -6.95
N VAL A 517 2.82 18.29 -6.01
CA VAL A 517 2.53 18.22 -4.57
C VAL A 517 2.92 19.54 -3.89
N PHE A 518 1.94 20.18 -3.26
CA PHE A 518 2.13 21.46 -2.59
C PHE A 518 1.92 21.38 -1.09
N PHE A 519 2.81 22.02 -0.33
CA PHE A 519 2.76 22.07 1.12
C PHE A 519 2.51 23.50 1.63
N GLU A 520 1.42 23.68 2.38
CA GLU A 520 1.13 24.91 3.13
C GLU A 520 0.68 24.61 4.57
N GLY A 521 1.12 25.38 5.57
CA GLY A 521 0.67 25.20 6.96
C GLY A 521 1.00 23.83 7.56
N ASN A 522 2.05 23.17 7.07
CA ASN A 522 2.42 21.78 7.37
C ASN A 522 3.77 21.74 8.12
N PRO A 523 3.79 21.85 9.47
CA PRO A 523 5.01 22.07 10.25
C PRO A 523 5.72 20.79 10.72
N ASN A 524 5.09 19.61 10.69
CA ASN A 524 5.70 18.37 11.16
C ASN A 524 6.48 17.64 10.05
N SER A 525 7.52 16.89 10.43
CA SER A 525 8.73 16.71 9.62
C SER A 525 8.88 15.38 8.87
N ASP A 526 7.85 14.54 8.80
CA ASP A 526 7.96 13.22 8.14
C ASP A 526 6.84 13.11 7.09
N VAL A 527 7.14 13.49 5.85
CA VAL A 527 6.26 13.28 4.69
C VAL A 527 7.07 12.64 3.57
N ASP A 528 6.49 11.59 2.99
CA ASP A 528 7.04 10.89 1.84
C ASP A 528 6.22 11.24 0.59
N VAL A 529 6.91 11.64 -0.47
CA VAL A 529 6.38 11.86 -1.82
C VAL A 529 7.26 11.02 -2.74
N VAL A 530 6.96 9.74 -2.96
CA VAL A 530 7.92 8.81 -3.61
C VAL A 530 7.24 7.99 -4.71
N PHE A 531 7.97 7.56 -5.73
CA PHE A 531 7.44 6.71 -6.81
C PHE A 531 6.29 7.34 -7.61
N ASN A 532 6.32 8.64 -7.87
CA ASN A 532 5.31 9.33 -8.68
C ASN A 532 5.87 9.73 -10.06
N ASN A 533 4.96 9.83 -11.02
CA ASN A 533 5.18 10.62 -12.23
C ASN A 533 4.70 12.05 -11.98
N LEU A 534 5.63 13.00 -11.93
CA LEU A 534 5.38 14.44 -11.82
C LEU A 534 5.53 15.03 -13.23
N ALA A 535 4.57 14.67 -14.09
CA ALA A 535 4.65 14.65 -15.54
C ALA A 535 4.07 15.93 -16.21
N PRO A 536 4.25 16.14 -17.53
CA PRO A 536 4.43 17.48 -18.09
C PRO A 536 3.23 18.40 -17.89
N GLY A 537 3.53 19.70 -17.80
CA GLY A 537 2.55 20.75 -17.56
C GLY A 537 2.53 21.27 -16.12
N ILE A 538 3.13 20.53 -15.19
CA ILE A 538 3.44 21.01 -13.84
C ILE A 538 4.72 21.88 -13.90
N VAL A 539 4.78 22.93 -13.07
CA VAL A 539 5.97 23.80 -12.95
C VAL A 539 6.92 23.28 -11.88
N PHE A 540 6.39 22.94 -10.71
CA PHE A 540 7.18 22.31 -9.64
C PHE A 540 6.55 20.98 -9.28
N GLY A 541 7.29 19.89 -9.43
CA GLY A 541 6.85 18.57 -8.98
C GLY A 541 6.52 18.57 -7.49
N VAL A 542 7.38 19.21 -6.67
CA VAL A 542 7.17 19.36 -5.23
C VAL A 542 7.52 20.78 -4.77
N ALA A 543 6.60 21.43 -4.05
CA ALA A 543 6.76 22.80 -3.61
C ALA A 543 6.29 23.03 -2.16
N ILE A 544 7.03 23.88 -1.44
CA ILE A 544 6.78 24.26 -0.05
C ILE A 544 6.55 25.76 0.02
N HIS A 545 5.38 26.16 0.51
CA HIS A 545 4.98 27.54 0.69
C HIS A 545 5.86 28.28 1.74
N PRO A 546 6.12 29.59 1.60
CA PRO A 546 6.88 30.36 2.58
C PRO A 546 6.33 30.39 4.01
N SER A 547 5.03 30.07 4.20
CA SER A 547 4.42 30.01 5.54
C SER A 547 4.83 28.75 6.31
N ASN A 548 5.36 27.72 5.63
CA ASN A 548 5.86 26.52 6.31
C ASN A 548 7.23 26.79 6.94
N SER A 549 7.47 26.11 8.05
CA SER A 549 8.76 26.14 8.71
C SER A 549 9.15 24.75 9.17
N ALA A 550 10.37 24.32 8.83
CA ALA A 550 11.01 23.11 9.30
C ALA A 550 10.35 21.76 8.92
N ILE A 551 9.57 21.71 7.84
CA ILE A 551 9.16 20.44 7.22
C ILE A 551 10.33 19.81 6.46
N SER A 552 10.49 18.48 6.59
CA SER A 552 11.36 17.69 5.74
C SER A 552 10.48 16.80 4.86
N VAL A 553 10.70 16.87 3.55
CA VAL A 553 10.00 16.03 2.57
C VAL A 553 11.02 15.09 1.96
N ASN A 554 10.77 13.79 2.09
CA ASN A 554 11.44 12.78 1.29
C ASN A 554 10.71 12.68 -0.05
N ALA A 555 11.36 13.12 -1.11
CA ALA A 555 10.90 13.13 -2.49
C ALA A 555 11.77 12.27 -3.42
N GLU A 556 12.43 11.24 -2.88
CA GLU A 556 13.25 10.32 -3.65
C GLU A 556 12.41 9.46 -4.61
N ASN A 557 13.06 8.90 -5.62
CA ASN A 557 12.45 7.96 -6.58
C ASN A 557 11.19 8.50 -7.27
N ASN A 558 11.15 9.79 -7.60
CA ASN A 558 10.12 10.30 -8.52
C ASN A 558 10.71 10.51 -9.90
N TRP A 559 9.87 10.43 -10.91
CA TRP A 559 10.16 11.03 -12.21
C TRP A 559 9.62 12.46 -12.25
N TRP A 560 10.49 13.42 -12.57
CA TRP A 560 10.21 14.86 -12.42
C TRP A 560 9.75 15.55 -13.72
N GLY A 561 9.47 14.77 -14.77
CA GLY A 561 9.18 15.31 -16.10
C GLY A 561 10.43 15.48 -16.96
N ASP A 562 11.62 15.54 -16.36
CA ASP A 562 12.91 15.44 -17.05
C ASP A 562 14.01 14.69 -16.24
N ILE A 563 15.29 15.02 -16.44
CA ILE A 563 16.46 14.36 -15.84
C ILE A 563 17.21 15.25 -14.82
N ASP A 564 16.75 16.47 -14.58
CA ASP A 564 17.32 17.45 -13.64
C ASP A 564 16.24 17.93 -12.66
N PRO A 565 15.95 17.18 -11.58
CA PRO A 565 14.89 17.54 -10.63
C PRO A 565 15.11 18.87 -9.90
N SER A 566 16.26 19.54 -10.07
CA SER A 566 16.63 20.70 -9.26
C SER A 566 15.88 22.00 -9.63
N ASP A 567 15.30 22.09 -10.82
CA ASP A 567 14.40 23.19 -11.22
C ASP A 567 12.91 22.87 -11.04
N ASP A 568 12.57 21.62 -10.73
CA ASP A 568 11.20 21.17 -10.42
C ASP A 568 10.87 21.17 -8.91
N VAL A 569 11.78 21.66 -8.07
CA VAL A 569 11.55 21.81 -6.62
C VAL A 569 11.53 23.27 -6.17
N ALA A 570 10.59 23.62 -5.31
CA ALA A 570 10.50 24.96 -4.72
C ALA A 570 10.50 24.92 -3.18
N VAL A 571 11.63 25.27 -2.55
CA VAL A 571 11.75 25.33 -1.08
C VAL A 571 11.72 26.78 -0.62
N ASN A 572 10.53 27.31 -0.31
CA ASN A 572 10.39 28.69 0.17
C ASN A 572 10.19 28.80 1.69
N GLY A 573 9.90 27.69 2.38
CA GLY A 573 9.74 27.61 3.83
C GLY A 573 11.07 27.74 4.60
N THR A 574 11.05 28.40 5.76
CA THR A 574 12.28 28.61 6.56
C THR A 574 12.70 27.31 7.25
N GLY A 575 13.90 26.82 6.91
CA GLY A 575 14.45 25.60 7.52
C GLY A 575 13.84 24.31 6.97
N SER A 576 13.05 24.39 5.90
CA SER A 576 12.47 23.25 5.22
C SER A 576 13.48 22.60 4.25
N THR A 577 13.28 21.32 3.95
CA THR A 577 14.10 20.55 3.00
C THR A 577 13.24 19.65 2.13
N ILE A 578 13.65 19.46 0.88
CA ILE A 578 13.15 18.42 -0.02
C ILE A 578 14.38 17.60 -0.40
N ASP A 579 14.37 16.30 -0.09
CA ASP A 579 15.36 15.36 -0.62
C ASP A 579 14.79 14.69 -1.85
N PHE A 580 15.45 14.76 -2.99
CA PHE A 580 14.95 14.21 -4.25
C PHE A 580 15.95 13.25 -4.89
N THR A 581 16.95 12.79 -4.12
CA THR A 581 18.03 11.92 -4.63
C THR A 581 18.01 10.57 -3.92
N PRO A 582 17.84 9.45 -4.64
CA PRO A 582 17.83 9.33 -6.11
C PRO A 582 16.56 9.87 -6.78
N SER A 583 16.65 10.16 -8.08
CA SER A 583 15.52 10.55 -8.94
C SER A 583 15.52 9.68 -10.19
N GLU A 584 14.34 9.44 -10.76
CA GLU A 584 14.23 8.61 -11.96
C GLU A 584 14.63 9.32 -13.24
N SER A 585 15.25 8.57 -14.15
CA SER A 585 15.68 9.08 -15.45
C SER A 585 14.60 9.04 -16.54
N SER A 586 13.48 8.37 -16.26
CA SER A 586 12.33 8.24 -17.16
C SER A 586 11.05 8.06 -16.37
N ALA A 587 9.93 8.42 -16.99
CA ALA A 587 8.60 8.16 -16.45
C ALA A 587 8.42 6.68 -16.12
N TYR A 588 7.81 6.42 -14.98
CA TYR A 588 7.22 5.11 -14.71
C TYR A 588 6.11 4.86 -15.74
N PRO A 589 5.95 3.62 -16.21
CA PRO A 589 4.77 3.20 -16.95
C PRO A 589 3.49 3.51 -16.17
N THR A 590 2.47 3.98 -16.87
CA THR A 590 1.15 4.21 -16.28
C THR A 590 0.31 2.93 -16.38
N ASN A 591 -0.51 2.67 -15.36
CA ASN A 591 -1.48 1.56 -15.36
C ASN A 591 -2.50 1.61 -16.52
#